data_AF-A0A7V3UAI5-F1
#
_entry.id   AF-A0A7V3UAI5-F1
#
_cell.length_a   1.000
_cell.length_b   1.000
_cell.length_c   1.000
_cell.angle_alpha   90.00
_cell.angle_beta   90.00
_cell.angle_gamma   90.00
#
_symmetry.space_group_name_H-M   'P 1'
#
loop_
_entity.id
_entity.type
_entity.pdbx_description
1 polymer ?
#
loop_
_entity_poly.entity_id
_entity_poly.type
_entity_poly.pdbx_seq_one_letter_code
_entity_poly.pdbx_strand_id
1 'polypeptide(L)' 'MSNWMDPEVKKYFKKIINSLSVGLLWLLFNVTAGIYFKLGFIEKKVSAGNIMFYTFLPASLLLMLFYFYKLWKKNDT' A
#
# COMPACT_ATOMS: atom_id res chain seq x y z
N MET A 1 -1.18 -10.05 -33.63
CA MET A 1 -0.39 -10.36 -32.42
C MET A 1 -1.24 -11.29 -31.56
N SER A 2 -0.76 -12.49 -31.30
CA SER A 2 -1.56 -13.61 -30.78
C SER A 2 -2.14 -13.34 -29.38
N ASN A 3 -3.46 -13.35 -29.28
CA ASN A 3 -4.21 -13.14 -28.05
C ASN A 3 -4.30 -14.48 -27.28
N TRP A 4 -3.16 -15.00 -26.80
CA TRP A 4 -3.08 -16.32 -26.15
C TRP A 4 -3.68 -16.37 -24.74
N MET A 5 -3.86 -15.21 -24.10
CA MET A 5 -4.33 -15.13 -22.73
C MET A 5 -5.77 -14.66 -22.71
N ASP A 6 -6.63 -15.43 -22.04
CA ASP A 6 -8.02 -15.07 -21.82
C ASP A 6 -8.09 -13.62 -21.27
N PRO A 7 -8.88 -12.72 -21.88
CA PRO A 7 -9.05 -11.35 -21.42
C PRO A 7 -9.40 -11.25 -19.93
N GLU A 8 -10.14 -12.22 -19.40
CA GLU A 8 -10.49 -12.34 -18.00
C GLU A 8 -9.26 -12.63 -17.13
N VAL A 9 -8.44 -13.61 -17.52
CA VAL A 9 -7.17 -13.93 -16.84
C VAL A 9 -6.24 -12.71 -16.83
N LYS A 10 -6.18 -11.97 -17.94
CA LYS A 10 -5.40 -10.72 -18.03
C LYS A 10 -5.91 -9.63 -17.08
N LYS A 11 -7.23 -9.50 -16.93
CA LYS A 11 -7.86 -8.54 -16.01
C LYS A 11 -7.48 -8.87 -14.56
N TYR A 12 -7.57 -10.14 -14.14
CA TYR A 12 -7.19 -10.57 -12.79
C TYR A 12 -5.70 -10.44 -12.53
N PHE A 13 -4.85 -10.86 -13.47
CA PHE A 13 -3.40 -10.71 -13.33
C PHE A 13 -3.00 -9.25 -13.13
N LYS A 14 -3.60 -8.33 -13.89
CA LYS A 14 -3.36 -6.89 -13.73
C LYS A 14 -3.83 -6.37 -12.37
N LYS A 15 -4.97 -6.84 -11.84
CA LYS A 15 -5.41 -6.50 -10.47
C LYS A 15 -4.39 -6.95 -9.42
N ILE A 16 -3.89 -8.18 -9.54
CA ILE A 16 -2.91 -8.75 -8.60
C ILE A 16 -1.63 -7.93 -8.63
N ILE A 17 -1.05 -7.72 -9.82
CA ILE A 17 0.18 -6.93 -9.97
C ILE A 17 0.00 -5.51 -9.44
N ASN A 18 -1.11 -4.84 -9.77
CA ASN A 18 -1.37 -3.50 -9.24
C ASN A 18 -1.48 -3.48 -7.71
N SER A 19 -2.15 -4.47 -7.12
CA SER A 19 -2.29 -4.56 -5.65
C SER A 19 -0.93 -4.79 -5.00
N LEU A 20 -0.11 -5.69 -5.55
CA LEU A 20 1.26 -5.95 -5.09
C LEU A 20 2.15 -4.72 -5.23
N SER A 21 2.15 -4.05 -6.39
CA SER A 21 2.96 -2.86 -6.62
C SER A 21 2.61 -1.73 -5.65
N VAL A 22 1.32 -1.48 -5.41
CA VAL A 22 0.88 -0.46 -4.43
C VAL A 22 1.30 -0.86 -3.02
N GLY A 23 1.13 -2.12 -2.63
CA GLY A 23 1.56 -2.62 -1.32
C GLY A 23 3.06 -2.49 -1.10
N LEU A 24 3.86 -2.82 -2.12
CA LEU A 24 5.32 -2.69 -2.07
C LEU A 24 5.76 -1.22 -2.01
N LEU A 25 5.13 -0.33 -2.77
CA LEU A 25 5.41 1.11 -2.69
C LEU A 25 5.05 1.68 -1.31
N TRP A 26 3.92 1.25 -0.74
CA TRP A 26 3.52 1.64 0.61
C TRP A 26 4.54 1.14 1.65
N LEU A 27 4.99 -0.12 1.54
CA LEU A 27 6.03 -0.66 2.42
C LEU A 27 7.34 0.12 2.30
N LEU A 28 7.81 0.38 1.06
CA LEU A 28 9.03 1.14 0.82
C LEU A 28 8.94 2.53 1.46
N PHE A 29 7.83 3.23 1.25
CA PHE A 29 7.60 4.54 1.84
C PHE A 29 7.66 4.50 3.37
N ASN A 30 6.98 3.55 4.00
CA ASN A 30 6.93 3.44 5.46
C ASN A 30 8.26 2.96 6.06
N VAL A 31 9.01 2.10 5.37
CA VAL A 31 10.36 1.71 5.77
C VAL A 31 11.30 2.90 5.71
N THR A 32 11.28 3.67 4.62
CA THR A 32 12.09 4.90 4.51
C THR A 32 11.69 5.92 5.58
N ALA A 33 10.40 6.20 5.75
CA ALA A 33 9.93 7.13 6.78
C ALA A 33 10.27 6.67 8.21
N GLY A 34 9.98 5.41 8.53
CA GLY A 34 10.14 4.87 9.87
C GLY A 34 11.59 4.62 10.26
N ILE A 35 12.40 4.08 9.34
CA ILE A 35 13.77 3.64 9.62
C ILE A 35 14.78 4.70 9.18
N TYR A 36 14.78 5.10 7.91
CA TYR A 36 15.79 6.03 7.38
C TYR A 36 15.71 7.41 8.05
N PHE A 37 14.50 7.95 8.19
CA PHE A 37 14.26 9.19 8.93
C PHE A 37 14.08 8.99 10.44
N LYS A 38 14.19 7.74 10.92
CA LYS A 38 14.05 7.35 12.33
C LYS A 38 12.71 7.72 12.99
N LEU A 39 11.66 8.03 12.21
CA LEU A 39 10.36 8.45 12.77
C LEU A 39 9.66 7.34 13.57
N GLY A 40 10.02 6.08 13.31
CA GLY A 40 9.53 4.90 14.03
C GLY A 40 10.29 4.60 15.33
N PHE A 41 11.36 5.34 15.65
CA PHE A 41 12.11 5.13 16.89
C PHE A 41 11.81 6.25 17.90
N ILE A 42 11.29 5.86 19.05
CA ILE A 42 11.12 6.78 20.19
C ILE A 42 12.39 6.64 21.03
N GLU A 43 13.31 7.60 20.92
CA GLU A 43 14.57 7.56 21.67
C GLU A 43 14.39 8.05 23.13
N LYS A 44 14.45 9.37 23.37
CA LYS A 44 14.38 9.94 24.73
C LYS A 44 13.05 10.62 25.05
N LYS A 45 12.41 11.19 24.03
CA LYS A 45 11.12 11.88 24.13
C LYS A 45 10.33 11.66 22.86
N VAL A 46 9.01 11.64 22.98
CA VAL A 46 8.12 11.60 21.81
C VAL A 46 8.26 12.93 21.07
N SER A 47 8.70 12.87 19.82
CA SER A 47 8.74 14.06 18.94
C SER A 47 7.44 14.20 18.14
N ALA A 48 7.18 15.39 17.63
CA ALA A 48 6.05 15.62 16.72
C ALA A 48 6.11 14.71 15.48
N GLY A 49 7.31 14.37 14.98
CA GLY A 49 7.50 13.46 13.86
C GLY A 49 7.05 12.03 14.17
N ASN A 50 7.27 11.56 15.40
CA ASN A 50 6.80 10.24 15.84
C ASN A 50 5.27 10.22 15.88
N ILE A 51 4.63 11.23 16.48
CA ILE A 51 3.16 11.31 16.58
C ILE A 51 2.54 11.32 15.18
N MET A 52 3.08 12.12 14.28
CA MET A 52 2.63 12.20 12.89
C MET A 52 2.78 10.84 12.19
N PHE A 53 3.94 10.19 12.32
CA PHE A 53 4.20 8.88 11.71
C PHE A 53 3.26 7.80 12.24
N TYR A 54 3.09 7.70 13.57
CA TYR A 54 2.21 6.72 14.19
C TYR A 54 0.72 6.97 13.95
N THR A 55 0.33 8.20 13.60
CA THR A 55 -1.05 8.51 13.15
C THR A 55 -1.22 8.18 11.67
N PHE A 56 -0.24 8.55 10.84
CA PHE A 56 -0.25 8.35 9.39
C PHE A 56 -0.18 6.87 8.99
N LEU A 57 0.66 6.07 9.65
CA LEU A 57 0.87 4.67 9.31
C LEU A 57 -0.42 3.84 9.35
N PRO A 58 -1.22 3.80 10.43
CA PRO A 58 -2.48 3.07 10.44
C PRO A 58 -3.54 3.71 9.54
N ALA A 59 -3.61 5.05 9.46
CA ALA A 59 -4.57 5.73 8.59
C ALA A 59 -4.32 5.39 7.11
N SER A 60 -3.07 5.44 6.66
CA SER A 60 -2.68 5.09 5.30
C SER A 60 -2.87 3.60 5.00
N LEU A 61 -2.66 2.71 5.99
CA LEU A 61 -2.95 1.29 5.86
C LEU A 61 -4.45 1.05 5.62
N LEU A 62 -5.33 1.66 6.43
CA LEU A 62 -6.78 1.54 6.26
C LEU A 62 -7.24 2.07 4.90
N LEU A 63 -6.70 3.21 4.46
CA LEU A 63 -6.97 3.77 3.13
C LEU A 63 -6.52 2.83 2.00
N MET A 64 -5.34 2.22 2.13
CA MET A 64 -4.84 1.25 1.14
C MET A 64 -5.72 0.00 1.08
N LEU A 65 -6.12 -0.55 2.23
CA LEU A 65 -7.03 -1.70 2.29
C LEU A 65 -8.40 -1.36 1.69
N PHE A 66 -8.93 -0.17 1.99
CA PHE A 66 -10.17 0.31 1.38
C PHE A 66 -10.05 0.48 -0.14
N TYR A 67 -8.92 1.00 -0.62
CA TYR A 67 -8.63 1.10 -2.04
C TYR A 67 -8.60 -0.28 -2.71
N PHE A 68 -7.94 -1.27 -2.10
CA PHE A 68 -7.96 -2.65 -2.60
C PHE A 68 -9.37 -3.22 -2.60
N TYR A 69 -10.13 -3.09 -1.50
CA TYR A 69 -11.51 -3.55 -1.44
C TYR A 69 -12.36 -2.99 -2.60
N LYS A 70 -12.24 -1.69 -2.88
CA LYS A 70 -12.96 -1.03 -4.00
C LYS A 70 -12.47 -1.51 -5.38
N LEU A 71 -11.16 -1.71 -5.55
CA LEU A 71 -10.55 -2.20 -6.79
C LEU A 71 -11.06 -3.59 -7.17
N TRP A 72 -11.19 -4.46 -6.16
CA TRP A 72 -11.67 -5.81 -6.33
C TRP A 72 -13.19 -5.84 -6.56
N LYS A 73 -13.97 -5.08 -5.78
CA LYS A 73 -15.44 -4.98 -5.92
C LYS A 73 -15.92 -4.41 -7.26
N LYS A 74 -15.21 -3.45 -7.86
CA LYS A 74 -15.64 -2.77 -9.12
C LYS A 74 -15.76 -3.70 -10.33
N ASN A 75 -15.26 -4.92 -10.24
CA ASN A 75 -15.04 -5.79 -11.39
C ASN A 75 -15.77 -7.13 -11.30
N ASP A 76 -16.59 -7.32 -10.26
CA ASP A 76 -17.39 -8.52 -9.98
C ASP A 76 -18.89 -8.35 -10.36
N THR A 77 -19.22 -7.24 -11.04
CA THR A 77 -20.50 -6.93 -11.71
C THR A 77 -20.21 -6.51 -13.14
#